data_AF-K8NS15-F1
#
_entry.id   AF-K8NS15-F1
#
_cell.length_a   1.000
_cell.length_b   1.000
_cell.length_c   1.000
_cell.angle_alpha   90.00
_cell.angle_beta   90.00
_cell.angle_gamma   90.00
#
_symmetry.space_group_name_H-M   'P 1'
#
loop_
_entity.id
_entity.type
_entity.pdbx_description
1 polymer ?
#
loop_
_entity_poly.entity_id
_entity_poly.type
_entity_poly.pdbx_seq_one_letter_code
_entity_poly.pdbx_strand_id
1 'polypeptide(L)' 'MKVFIVALVFAALSATAVSMLLNKFQEPGYVAFTTSGARVGDPGHNLIGPG' A
#
# COMPACT_ATOMS: atom_id res chain seq x y z
N MET A 1 27.25 -15.49 22.52
CA MET A 1 25.81 -15.69 22.22
C MET A 1 24.89 -14.57 22.72
N LYS A 2 25.08 -14.03 23.93
CA LYS A 2 24.22 -12.96 24.49
C LYS A 2 24.07 -11.72 23.58
N VAL A 3 25.18 -11.23 23.03
CA VAL A 3 25.18 -10.06 22.12
C VAL A 3 24.38 -10.32 20.84
N PHE A 4 24.51 -11.53 20.28
CA PHE A 4 23.75 -11.92 19.09
C PHE A 4 22.24 -11.96 19.37
N ILE A 5 21.83 -12.49 20.53
CA ILE A 5 20.42 -12.50 20.94
C ILE A 5 19.90 -11.08 21.09
N VAL A 6 20.67 -10.17 21.72
CA VAL A 6 20.28 -8.76 21.85
C VAL A 6 20.14 -8.08 20.47
N ALA A 7 21.07 -8.35 19.55
CA ALA A 7 21.00 -7.82 18.19
C ALA A 7 19.77 -8.33 17.43
N LEU A 8 19.44 -9.63 17.57
CA LEU A 8 18.24 -10.22 16.98
C LEU A 8 16.96 -9.55 17.50
N VAL A 9 16.86 -9.38 18.82
CA VAL A 9 15.71 -8.71 19.46
C VAL A 9 15.59 -7.26 18.98
N PHE A 10 16.70 -6.54 18.93
CA PHE A 10 16.72 -5.16 18.43
C PHE A 10 16.27 -5.06 16.97
N ALA A 11 16.75 -5.95 16.11
CA ALA A 11 16.36 -6.00 14.70
C ALA A 11 14.86 -6.26 14.53
N ALA A 12 14.31 -7.25 15.26
CA ALA A 12 12.89 -7.56 15.23
C ALA A 12 12.03 -6.36 15.67
N LEU A 13 12.37 -5.74 16.80
CA LEU A 13 11.67 -4.56 17.31
C LEU A 13 11.72 -3.39 16.32
N SER A 14 12.89 -3.13 15.74
CA SER A 14 13.08 -2.05 14.77
C SER A 14 12.25 -2.28 13.51
N ALA A 15 12.26 -3.50 12.96
CA ALA A 15 11.47 -3.85 11.78
C ALA A 15 9.97 -3.67 12.02
N THR A 16 9.46 -4.13 13.17
CA THR A 16 8.05 -3.95 13.54
C THR A 16 7.68 -2.48 13.67
N ALA A 17 8.49 -1.69 14.38
CA ALA A 17 8.24 -0.27 14.58
C ALA A 17 8.23 0.50 13.25
N VAL A 18 9.21 0.26 12.38
CA VAL A 18 9.30 0.88 11.06
C VAL A 18 8.12 0.47 10.17
N SER A 19 7.72 -0.80 10.18
CA SER A 19 6.56 -1.28 9.41
C SER A 19 5.27 -0.56 9.83
N MET A 20 5.02 -0.41 11.13
CA MET A 20 3.85 0.32 11.64
C MET A 20 3.87 1.79 11.23
N LEU A 21 5.04 2.42 11.23
CA LEU A 21 5.19 3.81 10.83
C LEU A 21 4.95 3.98 9.33
N LEU A 22 5.59 3.16 8.50
CA LEU A 22 5.44 3.22 7.04
C LEU A 22 4.01 2.96 6.60
N ASN A 23 3.30 2.02 7.25
CA ASN A 23 1.92 1.71 6.92
C ASN A 23 0.95 2.90 7.14
N LYS A 24 1.33 3.90 7.95
CA LYS A 24 0.55 5.14 8.11
C LYS A 24 0.78 6.16 6.99
N PHE A 25 1.91 6.07 6.29
CA PHE A 25 2.30 7.01 5.25
C PHE A 25 2.13 6.45 3.83
N GLN A 26 1.94 5.14 3.69
CA GLN A 26 1.84 4.48 2.40
C GLN A 26 0.37 4.36 1.97
N GLU A 27 0.06 4.95 0.82
CA GLU A 27 -1.19 4.67 0.11
C GLU A 27 -1.11 3.26 -0.51
N PRO A 28 -2.13 2.40 -0.36
CA PRO A 28 -2.14 1.11 -1.05
C PRO A 28 -2.06 1.30 -2.57
N GLY A 29 -1.26 0.48 -3.25
CA GLY A 29 -1.01 0.64 -4.70
C GLY A 29 -2.28 0.68 -5.56
N TYR A 30 -3.36 0.00 -5.16
CA TYR A 30 -4.63 0.04 -5.88
C TYR A 30 -5.31 1.43 -5.84
N VAL A 31 -5.03 2.25 -4.82
CA VAL A 31 -5.56 3.62 -4.72
C VAL A 31 -4.80 4.54 -5.67
N ALA A 32 -3.49 4.37 -5.82
CA ALA A 32 -2.67 5.14 -6.76
C ALA A 32 -3.12 4.97 -8.22
N PHE A 33 -3.68 3.80 -8.58
CA PHE A 33 -4.19 3.51 -9.92
C PHE A 33 -5.73 3.57 -10.02
N THR A 34 -6.42 4.02 -8.97
CA THR A 34 -7.90 4.22 -8.97
C THR A 34 -8.31 5.50 -9.71
N THR A 35 -7.38 6.25 -10.30
CA THR A 35 -7.74 7.39 -11.16
C THR A 35 -8.53 6.92 -12.39
N SER A 36 -9.78 7.37 -12.45
CA SER A 36 -10.70 7.43 -13.61
C SER A 36 -10.86 6.20 -14.51
N GLY A 37 -10.61 4.97 -14.01
CA GLY A 37 -11.12 3.77 -14.67
C GLY A 37 -12.63 3.89 -14.83
N ALA A 38 -13.10 3.98 -16.07
CA ALA A 38 -14.50 4.19 -16.46
C ALA A 38 -15.46 3.55 -15.46
N ARG A 39 -16.38 4.33 -14.90
CA ARG A 39 -17.47 3.81 -14.07
C ARG A 39 -18.34 2.89 -14.92
N VAL A 40 -17.99 1.61 -14.97
CA VAL A 40 -18.78 0.54 -15.59
C VAL A 40 -19.96 0.19 -14.69
N GLY A 41 -20.82 1.18 -14.43
CA GLY A 41 -22.22 0.95 -14.10
C GLY A 41 -23.06 0.69 -15.36
N ASP A 42 -22.54 1.05 -16.54
CA ASP A 42 -23.18 0.84 -17.84
C ASP A 42 -22.14 0.44 -18.93
N PRO A 43 -21.80 -0.85 -19.03
CA PRO A 43 -20.80 -1.33 -20.00
C PRO A 43 -21.32 -1.19 -21.44
N GLY A 44 -20.82 -0.19 -22.17
CA GLY A 44 -21.16 0.06 -23.58
C GLY A 44 -21.03 1.54 -23.99
N HIS A 45 -21.28 2.45 -23.05
CA HIS A 45 -21.23 3.90 -23.29
C HIS A 45 -19.94 4.57 -22.77
N ASN A 46 -19.05 3.82 -22.13
CA ASN A 46 -17.90 4.38 -21.41
C ASN A 46 -16.66 4.70 -22.29
N LEU A 47 -16.69 4.35 -23.58
CA LEU A 47 -15.55 4.51 -24.49
C LEU A 47 -15.77 5.59 -25.56
N ILE A 48 -16.97 6.16 -25.62
CA ILE A 48 -17.38 7.12 -26.64
C ILE A 48 -18.00 8.28 -25.86
N GLY A 49 -17.30 9.41 -25.75
CA GLY A 49 -17.82 10.60 -25.04
C GLY A 49 -19.14 11.08 -25.64
N PRO A 50 -19.86 12.00 -24.96
CA PRO A 50 -21.15 12.49 -25.43
C PRO A 50 -21.02 13.08 -26.84
N GLY A 51 -21.86 12.59 -27.75
CA GLY A 51 -22.08 13.17 -29.09
C GLY A 51 -22.88 14.46 -29.04
#